data_AF-A0A485LNY4-F1
#
_entry.id   AF-A0A485LNY4-F1
#
_cell.length_a   1.000
_cell.length_b   1.000
_cell.length_c   1.000
_cell.angle_alpha   90.00
_cell.angle_beta   90.00
_cell.angle_gamma   90.00
#
_symmetry.space_group_name_H-M   'P 1'
#
loop_
_entity.id
_entity.type
_entity.pdbx_description
1 polymer ?
#
loop_
_entity_poly.entity_id
_entity_poly.type
_entity_poly.pdbx_seq_one_letter_code
_entity_poly.pdbx_strand_id
1 'polypeptide(L)'
;MDLLLYVHVDDDHFVIPSATSDTIQDVLLRAEAAYASLFRSKPPRTIETLQNEAGCFLPASLLVGTILQNESHVFAAMHHASPGENTAAIIDDVDLPRLFATWEQWQRFMGHTLCALAASHVGMQHESSSLVSFHPVSHVASLCCSTNDNGTLFLGLFSLPSMAVLRLALQALHDLMHLDVAATAALFTQLLSAPPILAHPNHLASVLDLIVAFGRMSPNALESLSSQQLVPRLLVLASSNPSIASTIESIVALLHDPALGQFNRPSTLPPPPLAIQELLFCMHGKHPKSQDIATRQLLQLSTSAVTWHAALQGSESSPLELSLFGELLHLAHDWPLDDAFHTMLLGRILETMTNVLAFQPHQPLVHDPHAVDVLVAIAASSSLPSSVRTAATHVLAHALSLHTHLGYTNVAGFVALLRANDDAASHAVGAAALLAALDGNAKLHPARTHDMVVAEMCAAPVLSALVDALYCPETPTRVVVLSVLTRLLAEDDARRGVVDAGCIPAFVSLLVQPDMPIDGHRHAVKALAKIALSSAARRRAVLDAIEYVIVRDAVQDTVVRFYFDLIVAGSDDGDDDGTRRPASAVSDPTRAVTSRQ
;
A
#
# COMPACT_ATOMS: atom_id res chain seq x y z
N MET A 1 56.19 -34.17 1.61
CA MET A 1 56.34 -34.92 2.87
C MET A 1 55.66 -34.10 3.93
N ASP A 2 54.83 -34.74 4.75
CA ASP A 2 54.13 -34.06 5.84
C ASP A 2 55.08 -33.95 7.03
N LEU A 3 55.35 -32.71 7.43
CA LEU A 3 56.09 -32.31 8.62
C LEU A 3 55.11 -32.19 9.78
N LEU A 4 55.49 -32.68 10.96
CA LEU A 4 54.79 -32.44 12.21
C LEU A 4 55.49 -31.30 12.95
N LEU A 5 54.75 -30.25 13.29
CA LEU A 5 55.27 -29.08 13.99
C LEU A 5 54.70 -29.03 15.41
N TYR A 6 55.56 -28.85 16.41
CA TYR A 6 55.16 -28.63 17.80
C TYR A 6 54.90 -27.16 18.03
N VAL A 7 53.65 -26.78 18.27
CA VAL A 7 53.24 -25.39 18.48
C VAL A 7 53.05 -25.13 19.97
N HIS A 8 53.72 -24.09 20.45
CA HIS A 8 53.63 -23.60 21.82
C HIS A 8 52.88 -22.27 21.82
N VAL A 9 51.78 -22.18 22.56
CA VAL A 9 50.98 -20.96 22.76
C VAL A 9 50.84 -20.76 24.27
N ASP A 10 51.60 -19.82 24.86
CA ASP A 10 51.78 -19.71 26.32
C ASP A 10 52.17 -21.07 26.96
N ASP A 11 51.34 -21.58 27.88
CA ASP A 11 51.50 -22.87 28.57
C ASP A 11 50.89 -24.04 27.78
N ASP A 12 50.23 -23.77 26.65
CA ASP A 12 49.53 -24.76 25.84
C ASP A 12 50.39 -25.29 24.70
N HIS A 13 50.31 -26.61 24.49
CA HIS A 13 51.21 -27.35 23.63
C HIS A 13 50.40 -28.31 22.75
N PHE A 14 50.60 -28.25 21.44
CA PHE A 14 49.91 -29.14 20.51
C PHE A 14 50.72 -29.35 19.22
N VAL A 15 50.31 -30.34 18.42
CA VAL A 15 51.00 -30.69 17.18
C VAL A 15 50.08 -30.42 16.01
N ILE A 16 50.61 -29.79 14.97
CA ILE A 16 49.92 -29.60 13.69
C ILE A 16 50.69 -30.26 12.54
N PRO A 17 50.00 -30.88 11.58
CA PRO A 17 50.62 -31.32 10.34
C PRO A 17 50.86 -30.13 9.41
N SER A 18 51.95 -30.13 8.66
CA SER A 18 52.28 -29.14 7.62
C SER A 18 53.04 -29.73 6.45
N ALA A 19 52.78 -29.28 5.23
CA ALA A 19 53.55 -29.70 4.07
C ALA A 19 54.81 -28.83 3.91
N THR A 20 55.86 -29.38 3.32
CA THR A 20 57.07 -28.62 2.94
C THR A 20 56.78 -27.42 2.03
N SER A 21 55.67 -27.46 1.29
CA SER A 21 55.19 -26.41 0.39
C SER A 21 54.28 -25.38 1.05
N ASP A 22 53.89 -25.58 2.31
CA ASP A 22 53.07 -24.62 3.03
C ASP A 22 53.90 -23.36 3.32
N THR A 23 53.24 -22.21 3.36
CA THR A 23 53.84 -20.98 3.87
C THR A 23 53.70 -20.91 5.39
N ILE A 24 54.52 -20.08 6.05
CA ILE A 24 54.38 -19.81 7.49
C ILE A 24 53.01 -19.19 7.81
N GLN A 25 52.42 -18.44 6.89
CA GLN A 25 51.04 -17.97 7.00
C GLN A 25 50.03 -19.12 7.09
N ASP A 26 50.21 -20.17 6.29
CA ASP A 26 49.33 -21.35 6.34
C ASP A 26 49.46 -22.09 7.67
N VAL A 27 50.68 -22.15 8.21
CA VAL A 27 50.96 -22.73 9.53
C VAL A 27 50.32 -21.91 10.65
N LEU A 28 50.38 -20.58 10.56
CA LEU A 28 49.72 -19.66 11.50
C LEU A 28 48.21 -19.91 11.56
N LEU A 29 47.53 -19.89 10.41
CA LEU A 29 46.09 -20.13 10.33
C LEU A 29 45.70 -21.53 10.86
N ARG A 30 46.53 -22.54 10.57
CA ARG A 30 46.29 -23.91 11.04
C ARG A 30 46.53 -24.05 12.54
N ALA A 31 47.52 -23.34 13.08
CA ALA A 31 47.79 -23.29 14.51
C ALA A 31 46.63 -22.61 15.27
N GLU A 32 46.10 -21.50 14.76
CA GLU A 32 44.92 -20.83 15.32
C GLU A 32 43.70 -21.75 15.33
N ALA A 33 43.41 -22.41 14.20
CA ALA A 33 42.31 -23.34 14.09
C ALA A 33 42.46 -24.57 15.01
N ALA A 34 43.67 -25.13 15.11
CA ALA A 34 43.98 -26.25 15.98
C ALA A 34 43.88 -25.84 17.46
N TYR A 35 44.38 -24.67 17.84
CA TYR A 35 44.28 -24.15 19.20
C TYR A 35 42.81 -23.96 19.61
N ALA A 36 41.99 -23.34 18.77
CA ALA A 36 40.56 -23.16 19.05
C ALA A 36 39.79 -24.48 19.14
N SER A 37 40.19 -25.49 18.35
CA SER A 37 39.58 -26.83 18.37
C SER A 37 39.94 -27.62 19.62
N LEU A 38 41.22 -27.58 20.04
CA LEU A 38 41.76 -28.35 21.16
C LEU A 38 41.44 -27.72 22.52
N PHE A 39 41.49 -26.38 22.60
CA PHE A 39 41.32 -25.64 23.86
C PHE A 39 40.00 -24.88 23.88
N ARG A 40 38.89 -25.59 23.67
CA ARG A 40 37.53 -25.01 23.52
C ARG A 40 37.03 -24.17 24.71
N SER A 41 37.63 -24.34 25.88
CA SER A 41 37.31 -23.59 27.10
C SER A 41 38.11 -22.30 27.25
N LYS A 42 39.12 -22.07 26.39
CA LYS A 42 39.95 -20.87 26.37
C LYS A 42 39.51 -19.95 25.24
N PRO A 43 39.63 -18.62 25.38
CA PRO A 43 39.29 -17.70 24.32
C PRO A 43 40.16 -17.99 23.08
N PRO A 44 39.60 -17.92 21.86
CA PRO A 44 40.38 -18.03 20.65
C PRO A 44 41.44 -16.92 20.63
N ARG A 45 42.65 -17.25 20.18
CA ARG A 45 43.79 -16.34 20.18
C ARG A 45 44.32 -16.17 18.77
N THR A 46 44.68 -14.93 18.44
CA THR A 46 45.32 -14.57 17.17
C THR A 46 46.83 -14.62 17.33
N ILE A 47 47.50 -15.42 16.50
CA ILE A 47 48.96 -15.63 16.52
C ILE A 47 49.60 -14.68 15.51
N GLU A 48 50.24 -13.61 15.93
CA GLU A 48 50.81 -12.64 15.00
C GLU A 48 51.99 -13.19 14.20
N THR A 49 52.87 -13.90 14.90
CA THR A 49 54.11 -14.43 14.32
C THR A 49 54.49 -15.73 15.00
N LEU A 50 55.27 -16.53 14.28
CA LEU A 50 55.89 -17.74 14.81
C LEU A 50 57.37 -17.48 15.06
N GLN A 51 57.89 -18.01 16.15
CA GLN A 51 59.32 -18.05 16.45
C GLN A 51 59.80 -19.49 16.42
N ASN A 52 60.99 -19.76 15.89
CA ASN A 52 61.60 -21.08 16.04
C ASN A 52 62.20 -21.29 17.44
N GLU A 53 62.75 -22.47 17.70
CA GLU A 53 63.48 -22.80 18.94
C GLU A 53 64.62 -21.85 19.30
N ALA A 54 65.22 -21.19 18.32
CA ALA A 54 66.27 -20.20 18.52
C ALA A 54 65.74 -18.80 18.85
N GLY A 55 64.43 -18.62 18.98
CA GLY A 55 63.77 -17.33 19.24
C GLY A 55 63.75 -16.40 18.02
N CYS A 56 63.99 -16.91 16.82
CA CYS A 56 63.96 -16.13 15.59
C CYS A 56 62.55 -16.09 15.00
N PHE A 57 62.05 -14.89 14.73
CA PHE A 57 60.77 -14.69 14.05
C PHE A 57 60.79 -15.22 12.62
N LEU A 58 59.72 -15.92 12.25
CA LEU A 58 59.53 -16.55 10.95
C LEU A 58 58.59 -15.67 10.11
N PRO A 59 59.07 -15.09 8.99
CA PRO A 59 58.22 -14.32 8.08
C PRO A 59 57.12 -15.17 7.45
N ALA A 60 55.90 -14.62 7.41
CA ALA A 60 54.69 -15.29 6.90
C ALA A 60 54.80 -15.85 5.47
N SER A 61 55.60 -15.21 4.60
CA SER A 61 55.76 -15.59 3.19
C SER A 61 56.77 -16.73 2.95
N LEU A 62 57.51 -17.17 3.97
CA LEU A 62 58.49 -18.24 3.79
C LEU A 62 57.83 -19.61 3.74
N LEU A 63 58.43 -20.51 2.96
CA LEU A 63 57.99 -21.90 2.88
C LEU A 63 58.52 -22.70 4.05
N VAL A 64 57.67 -23.50 4.68
CA VAL A 64 58.01 -24.32 5.86
C VAL A 64 59.23 -25.20 5.58
N GLY A 65 59.28 -25.88 4.43
CA GLY A 65 60.37 -26.79 4.08
C GLY A 65 61.73 -26.11 3.86
N THR A 66 61.78 -24.77 3.82
CA THR A 66 63.03 -24.01 3.68
C THR A 66 63.67 -23.64 5.01
N ILE A 67 62.89 -23.64 6.10
CA ILE A 67 63.30 -23.08 7.40
C ILE A 67 63.00 -23.96 8.60
N LEU A 68 62.04 -24.90 8.49
CA LEU A 68 61.63 -25.79 9.55
C LEU A 68 61.84 -27.24 9.15
N GLN A 69 62.22 -28.06 10.13
CA GLN A 69 62.40 -29.49 9.97
C GLN A 69 61.24 -30.25 10.63
N ASN A 70 61.13 -31.54 10.34
CA ASN A 70 60.14 -32.36 11.03
C ASN A 70 60.40 -32.32 12.54
N GLU A 71 59.34 -32.25 13.34
CA GLU A 71 59.40 -32.18 14.81
C GLU A 71 59.99 -30.86 15.36
N SER A 72 60.13 -29.82 14.54
CA SER A 72 60.57 -28.50 15.04
C SER A 72 59.55 -27.91 16.01
N HIS A 73 60.04 -27.33 17.10
CA HIS A 73 59.25 -26.53 18.01
C HIS A 73 59.14 -25.09 17.51
N VAL A 74 57.92 -24.57 17.56
CA VAL A 74 57.57 -23.23 17.10
C VAL A 74 56.73 -22.56 18.17
N PHE A 75 57.15 -21.37 18.59
CA PHE A 75 56.53 -20.57 19.63
C PHE A 75 55.67 -19.48 19.00
N ALA A 76 54.40 -19.46 19.35
CA ALA A 76 53.45 -18.45 18.90
C ALA A 76 53.62 -17.16 19.70
N ALA A 77 53.96 -16.07 19.03
CA ALA A 77 53.88 -14.74 19.60
C ALA A 77 52.49 -14.15 19.32
N MET A 78 51.86 -13.60 20.36
CA MET A 78 50.45 -13.19 20.33
C MET A 78 50.27 -11.69 20.52
N HIS A 79 49.16 -11.19 19.98
CA HIS A 79 48.72 -9.82 20.24
C HIS A 79 48.07 -9.73 21.63
N HIS A 80 48.65 -8.94 22.53
CA HIS A 80 48.05 -8.61 23.84
C HIS A 80 47.09 -7.41 23.72
N ALA A 81 46.13 -7.45 22.79
CA ALA A 81 45.05 -6.46 22.80
C ALA A 81 43.75 -7.14 23.22
N SER A 82 43.16 -6.66 24.31
CA SER A 82 41.76 -6.98 24.61
C SER A 82 40.88 -6.49 23.46
N PRO A 83 39.71 -7.10 23.18
CA PRO A 83 38.82 -6.71 22.09
C PRO A 83 38.15 -5.32 22.27
N GLY A 84 38.70 -4.44 23.10
CA GLY A 84 38.09 -3.17 23.49
C GLY A 84 38.79 -1.90 23.00
N GLU A 85 40.05 -1.93 22.58
CA GLU A 85 40.83 -0.67 22.58
C GLU A 85 41.26 -0.07 21.24
N ASN A 86 41.24 -0.73 20.08
CA ASN A 86 41.57 -0.04 18.81
C ASN A 86 41.13 -0.79 17.54
N THR A 87 39.82 -1.00 17.34
CA THR A 87 39.27 -1.60 16.09
C THR A 87 39.23 -0.65 14.89
N ALA A 88 39.58 0.63 15.04
CA ALA A 88 39.47 1.61 13.96
C ALA A 88 40.68 1.69 13.02
N ALA A 89 41.80 1.00 13.31
CA ALA A 89 43.07 1.24 12.59
C ALA A 89 43.67 0.03 11.87
N ILE A 90 43.05 -1.16 11.92
CA ILE A 90 43.61 -2.38 11.31
C ILE A 90 42.54 -3.05 10.45
N ILE A 91 42.15 -2.38 9.37
CA ILE A 91 41.46 -3.02 8.24
C ILE A 91 42.27 -2.66 6.99
N ASP A 92 43.52 -3.11 6.96
CA ASP A 92 44.31 -3.17 5.73
C ASP A 92 44.36 -4.63 5.25
N ASP A 93 43.49 -4.90 4.27
CA ASP A 93 43.58 -5.82 3.12
C ASP A 93 44.18 -7.25 3.21
N VAL A 94 44.47 -7.83 4.38
CA VAL A 94 45.02 -9.23 4.46
C VAL A 94 44.24 -10.21 5.35
N ASP A 95 43.34 -9.77 6.23
CA ASP A 95 42.81 -10.66 7.28
C ASP A 95 41.33 -11.08 7.17
N LEU A 96 40.65 -10.91 6.03
CA LEU A 96 39.25 -11.36 5.89
C LEU A 96 39.06 -12.87 6.18
N PRO A 97 39.84 -13.79 5.57
CA PRO A 97 39.70 -15.23 5.84
C PRO A 97 39.98 -15.61 7.30
N ARG A 98 40.88 -14.85 7.94
CA ARG A 98 41.30 -15.03 9.33
C ARG A 98 40.25 -14.52 10.32
N LEU A 99 39.57 -13.42 9.98
CA LEU A 99 38.39 -12.91 10.67
C LEU A 99 37.20 -13.88 10.57
N PHE A 100 36.97 -14.47 9.39
CA PHE A 100 35.91 -15.48 9.22
C PHE A 100 36.19 -16.77 10.00
N ALA A 101 37.42 -17.26 9.98
CA ALA A 101 37.82 -18.46 10.73
C ALA A 101 37.73 -18.25 12.25
N THR A 102 38.11 -17.06 12.73
CA THR A 102 37.98 -16.71 14.16
C THR A 102 36.55 -16.42 14.57
N TRP A 103 35.68 -15.93 13.66
CA TRP A 103 34.26 -15.67 13.92
C TRP A 103 33.45 -16.95 14.19
N GLU A 104 33.60 -17.98 13.36
CA GLU A 104 32.92 -19.27 13.58
C GLU A 104 33.38 -19.92 14.91
N GLN A 105 34.66 -19.79 15.23
CA GLN A 105 35.24 -20.27 16.49
C GLN A 105 34.77 -19.43 17.68
N TRP A 106 34.57 -18.13 17.50
CA TRP A 106 33.96 -17.24 18.49
C TRP A 106 32.51 -17.59 18.75
N GLN A 107 31.72 -17.93 17.73
CA GLN A 107 30.35 -18.42 17.89
C GLN A 107 30.32 -19.74 18.70
N ARG A 108 31.26 -20.65 18.42
CA ARG A 108 31.42 -21.90 19.20
C ARG A 108 31.84 -21.64 20.65
N PHE A 109 32.83 -20.77 20.87
CA PHE A 109 33.28 -20.36 22.21
C PHE A 109 32.14 -19.71 22.99
N MET A 110 31.46 -18.71 22.43
CA MET A 110 30.32 -18.06 23.07
C MET A 110 29.18 -19.03 23.36
N GLY A 111 28.89 -19.96 22.44
CA GLY A 111 27.96 -21.05 22.71
C GLY A 111 28.38 -21.87 23.92
N HIS A 112 29.64 -22.33 23.96
CA HIS A 112 30.18 -23.08 25.09
C HIS A 112 30.21 -22.29 26.41
N THR A 113 30.56 -21.01 26.38
CA THR A 113 30.59 -20.12 27.55
C THR A 113 29.20 -19.87 28.09
N LEU A 114 28.21 -19.62 27.22
CA LEU A 114 26.80 -19.46 27.61
C LEU A 114 26.24 -20.77 28.19
N CYS A 115 26.65 -21.93 27.66
CA CYS A 115 26.31 -23.24 28.24
C CYS A 115 26.96 -23.48 29.60
N ALA A 116 28.21 -23.08 29.78
CA ALA A 116 28.91 -23.17 31.06
C ALA A 116 28.26 -22.24 32.11
N LEU A 117 27.89 -21.02 31.71
CA LEU A 117 27.15 -20.08 32.55
C LEU A 117 25.76 -20.62 32.91
N ALA A 118 25.04 -21.22 31.97
CA ALA A 118 23.75 -21.86 32.23
C ALA A 118 23.88 -23.06 33.19
N ALA A 119 24.94 -23.87 33.05
CA ALA A 119 25.23 -24.97 33.97
C ALA A 119 25.58 -24.47 35.39
N SER A 120 26.32 -23.36 35.50
CA SER A 120 26.62 -22.74 36.80
C SER A 120 25.38 -22.14 37.48
N HIS A 121 24.42 -21.63 36.70
CA HIS A 121 23.17 -21.09 37.25
C HIS A 121 22.23 -22.17 37.78
N VAL A 122 22.23 -23.38 37.18
CA VAL A 122 21.50 -24.55 37.69
C VAL A 122 22.15 -25.09 38.96
N GLY A 123 23.48 -25.03 39.07
CA GLY A 123 24.21 -25.41 40.29
C GLY A 123 23.91 -24.54 41.51
N MET A 124 23.52 -23.27 41.31
CA MET A 124 23.16 -22.34 42.40
C MET A 124 21.69 -22.46 42.85
N GLN A 125 20.84 -23.21 42.15
CA GLN A 125 19.43 -23.41 42.53
C GLN A 125 19.16 -24.79 43.18
N HIS A 126 20.17 -25.64 43.33
CA HIS A 126 20.04 -26.93 44.00
C HIS A 126 20.22 -26.84 45.53
N GLU A 127 19.39 -26.03 46.18
CA GLU A 127 19.02 -26.21 47.60
C GLU A 127 17.51 -26.10 47.79
N SER A 128 16.69 -26.71 46.92
CA SER A 128 15.35 -27.20 47.29
C SER A 128 14.71 -28.06 46.19
N SER A 129 14.69 -29.37 46.47
CA SER A 129 13.66 -30.37 46.09
C SER A 129 13.02 -30.35 44.69
N SER A 130 13.38 -31.40 43.94
CA SER A 130 12.56 -32.24 43.06
C SER A 130 11.63 -31.56 42.05
N LEU A 131 12.08 -31.51 40.79
CA LEU A 131 11.26 -31.75 39.60
C LEU A 131 12.21 -32.09 38.44
N VAL A 132 12.01 -33.30 37.88
CA VAL A 132 12.58 -33.89 36.66
C VAL A 132 13.72 -33.10 36.00
N SER A 133 14.94 -33.59 36.18
CA SER A 133 16.17 -33.08 35.56
C SER A 133 16.12 -33.17 34.03
N PHE A 134 15.61 -32.14 33.37
CA PHE A 134 16.01 -31.85 32.00
C PHE A 134 17.46 -31.38 32.05
N HIS A 135 18.39 -32.10 31.43
CA HIS A 135 19.79 -31.71 31.30
C HIS A 135 19.94 -30.85 30.03
N PRO A 136 19.85 -29.50 30.10
CA PRO A 136 20.13 -28.64 28.95
C PRO A 136 21.55 -28.87 28.42
N VAL A 137 22.47 -29.32 29.28
CA VAL A 137 23.86 -29.64 28.95
C VAL A 137 24.00 -30.81 27.96
N SER A 138 23.15 -31.84 28.02
CA SER A 138 23.28 -33.00 27.12
C SER A 138 22.73 -32.72 25.72
N HIS A 139 21.64 -31.97 25.61
CA HIS A 139 21.09 -31.54 24.32
C HIS A 139 21.97 -30.48 23.64
N VAL A 140 22.60 -29.58 24.39
CA VAL A 140 23.50 -28.59 23.81
C VAL A 140 24.87 -29.17 23.50
N ALA A 141 25.40 -30.10 24.30
CA ALA A 141 26.59 -30.88 23.92
C ALA A 141 26.37 -31.70 22.64
N SER A 142 25.15 -32.20 22.41
CA SER A 142 24.77 -32.87 21.16
C SER A 142 24.78 -31.90 19.96
N LEU A 143 24.23 -30.69 20.12
CA LEU A 143 24.27 -29.63 19.12
C LEU A 143 25.70 -29.16 18.81
N CYS A 144 26.58 -29.06 19.82
CA CYS A 144 28.00 -28.72 19.65
C CYS A 144 28.86 -29.81 19.00
N CYS A 145 28.35 -31.04 18.95
CA CYS A 145 29.04 -32.18 18.35
C CYS A 145 28.49 -32.57 16.97
N SER A 146 27.33 -32.05 16.53
CA SER A 146 26.83 -32.27 15.18
C SER A 146 27.47 -31.27 14.21
N THR A 147 28.59 -31.66 13.63
CA THR A 147 29.22 -30.98 12.49
C THR A 147 28.28 -31.01 11.30
N ASN A 148 27.60 -29.90 11.00
CA ASN A 148 27.04 -29.63 9.68
C ASN A 148 27.18 -28.12 9.40
N ASP A 149 27.78 -27.82 8.25
CA ASP A 149 28.45 -26.57 7.84
C ASP A 149 27.59 -25.29 7.71
N ASN A 150 26.52 -25.12 8.47
CA ASN A 150 25.61 -23.97 8.31
C ASN A 150 25.04 -23.46 9.64
N GLY A 151 25.81 -22.72 10.45
CA GLY A 151 25.28 -21.84 11.52
C GLY A 151 24.32 -22.43 12.57
N THR A 152 24.16 -23.76 12.63
CA THR A 152 23.13 -24.47 13.41
C THR A 152 23.33 -24.41 14.92
N LEU A 153 24.56 -24.11 15.35
CA LEU A 153 24.94 -24.02 16.75
C LEU A 153 24.26 -22.87 17.50
N PHE A 154 24.23 -21.68 16.89
CA PHE A 154 23.62 -20.50 17.50
C PHE A 154 22.10 -20.66 17.56
N LEU A 155 21.48 -21.27 16.53
CA LEU A 155 20.05 -21.62 16.50
C LEU A 155 19.63 -22.57 17.62
N GLY A 156 20.50 -23.52 17.99
CA GLY A 156 20.28 -24.44 19.10
C GLY A 156 20.04 -23.72 20.43
N LEU A 157 20.69 -22.56 20.66
CA LEU A 157 20.51 -21.75 21.87
C LEU A 157 19.12 -21.12 21.96
N PHE A 158 18.51 -20.79 20.82
CA PHE A 158 17.15 -20.23 20.78
C PHE A 158 16.08 -21.30 20.93
N SER A 159 16.41 -22.59 20.80
CA SER A 159 15.50 -23.71 21.06
C SER A 159 15.40 -24.11 22.55
N LEU A 160 16.24 -23.54 23.40
CA LEU A 160 16.26 -23.83 24.83
C LEU A 160 15.10 -23.14 25.57
N PRO A 161 14.43 -23.82 26.52
CA PRO A 161 13.36 -23.23 27.32
C PRO A 161 13.87 -22.20 28.37
N SER A 162 15.18 -21.97 28.46
CA SER A 162 15.77 -21.07 29.45
C SER A 162 15.74 -19.61 28.98
N MET A 163 14.86 -18.83 29.59
CA MET A 163 14.66 -17.40 29.32
C MET A 163 15.95 -16.55 29.46
N ALA A 164 16.85 -16.92 30.38
CA ALA A 164 18.10 -16.18 30.61
C ALA A 164 19.12 -16.38 29.47
N VAL A 165 19.19 -17.60 28.93
CA VAL A 165 20.09 -17.94 27.82
C VAL A 165 19.64 -17.25 26.54
N LEU A 166 18.33 -17.21 26.29
CA LEU A 166 17.77 -16.52 25.13
C LEU A 166 18.07 -15.02 25.14
N ARG A 167 17.93 -14.35 26.30
CA ARG A 167 18.25 -12.91 26.43
C ARG A 167 19.73 -12.62 26.19
N LEU A 168 20.62 -13.44 26.75
CA LEU A 168 22.05 -13.31 26.54
C LEU A 168 22.44 -13.57 25.08
N ALA A 169 21.79 -14.53 24.42
CA ALA A 169 22.01 -14.81 23.00
C ALA A 169 21.54 -13.64 22.10
N LEU A 170 20.39 -13.04 22.40
CA LEU A 170 19.91 -11.83 21.69
C LEU A 170 20.84 -10.62 21.91
N GLN A 171 21.38 -10.45 23.13
CA GLN A 171 22.36 -9.41 23.43
C GLN A 171 23.68 -9.64 22.67
N ALA A 172 24.18 -10.88 22.63
CA ALA A 172 25.37 -11.20 21.85
C ALA A 172 25.16 -10.97 20.35
N LEU A 173 23.96 -11.31 19.83
CA LEU A 173 23.60 -11.03 18.45
C LEU A 173 23.61 -9.51 18.16
N HIS A 174 23.10 -8.70 19.09
CA HIS A 174 23.14 -7.24 18.97
C HIS A 174 24.57 -6.72 18.75
N ASP A 175 25.50 -7.19 19.55
CA ASP A 175 26.86 -6.65 19.55
C ASP A 175 27.67 -7.18 18.36
N LEU A 176 27.24 -8.26 17.71
CA LEU A 176 28.04 -8.97 16.71
C LEU A 176 27.43 -9.01 15.29
N MET A 177 26.19 -8.54 15.10
CA MET A 177 25.49 -8.58 13.82
C MET A 177 26.21 -7.87 12.65
N HIS A 178 27.19 -7.02 12.94
CA HIS A 178 27.95 -6.27 11.93
C HIS A 178 29.07 -7.08 11.25
N LEU A 179 29.44 -8.23 11.82
CA LEU A 179 30.58 -9.01 11.35
C LEU A 179 30.28 -9.83 10.09
N ASP A 180 29.06 -10.38 9.99
CA ASP A 180 28.60 -11.12 8.81
C ASP A 180 27.15 -10.77 8.48
N VAL A 181 27.00 -9.86 7.52
CA VAL A 181 25.70 -9.30 7.10
C VAL A 181 24.81 -10.39 6.47
N ALA A 182 25.38 -11.28 5.65
CA ALA A 182 24.61 -12.29 4.93
C ALA A 182 24.11 -13.39 5.87
N ALA A 183 24.99 -13.90 6.74
CA ALA A 183 24.62 -14.91 7.72
C ALA A 183 23.62 -14.36 8.75
N THR A 184 23.78 -13.11 9.17
CA THR A 184 22.86 -12.48 10.12
C THR A 184 21.47 -12.26 9.53
N ALA A 185 21.37 -11.85 8.26
CA ALA A 185 20.09 -11.74 7.57
C ALA A 185 19.34 -13.09 7.50
N ALA A 186 20.04 -14.18 7.16
CA ALA A 186 19.47 -15.52 7.14
C ALA A 186 19.04 -15.98 8.55
N LEU A 187 19.79 -15.59 9.58
CA LEU A 187 19.49 -15.92 10.96
C LEU A 187 18.18 -15.28 11.43
N PHE A 188 17.89 -14.02 11.07
CA PHE A 188 16.60 -13.39 11.40
C PHE A 188 15.40 -14.15 10.83
N THR A 189 15.52 -14.66 9.60
CA THR A 189 14.49 -15.50 8.97
C THR A 189 14.20 -16.76 9.79
N GLN A 190 15.25 -17.37 10.35
CA GLN A 190 15.14 -18.56 11.19
C GLN A 190 14.59 -18.22 12.59
N LEU A 191 15.01 -17.11 13.20
CA LEU A 191 14.50 -16.65 14.49
C LEU A 191 13.00 -16.35 14.44
N LEU A 192 12.53 -15.72 13.36
CA LEU A 192 11.10 -15.46 13.13
C LEU A 192 10.28 -16.75 12.85
N SER A 193 10.95 -17.90 12.69
CA SER A 193 10.30 -19.22 12.57
C SER A 193 10.38 -20.05 13.85
N ALA A 194 11.13 -19.59 14.85
CA ALA A 194 11.44 -20.39 16.04
C ALA A 194 10.24 -20.37 17.02
N PRO A 195 9.63 -21.54 17.34
CA PRO A 195 8.50 -21.62 18.28
C PRO A 195 8.70 -20.91 19.63
N PRO A 196 9.87 -20.98 20.31
CA PRO A 196 10.06 -20.32 21.61
C PRO A 196 10.14 -18.79 21.51
N ILE A 197 10.50 -18.24 20.34
CA ILE A 197 10.45 -16.79 20.09
C ILE A 197 8.99 -16.38 19.84
N LEU A 198 8.27 -17.15 19.03
CA LEU A 198 6.86 -16.90 18.71
C LEU A 198 5.93 -17.04 19.92
N ALA A 199 6.27 -17.91 20.88
CA ALA A 199 5.50 -18.12 22.10
C ALA A 199 5.59 -16.94 23.09
N HIS A 200 6.55 -16.03 22.93
CA HIS A 200 6.83 -14.97 23.90
C HIS A 200 6.92 -13.59 23.24
N PRO A 201 5.92 -12.70 23.44
CA PRO A 201 5.82 -11.43 22.71
C PRO A 201 7.01 -10.49 22.97
N ASN A 202 7.61 -10.52 24.18
CA ASN A 202 8.77 -9.69 24.50
C ASN A 202 10.02 -10.09 23.71
N HIS A 203 10.21 -11.39 23.43
CA HIS A 203 11.35 -11.85 22.65
C HIS A 203 11.16 -11.56 21.17
N LEU A 204 9.94 -11.75 20.69
CA LEU A 204 9.58 -11.36 19.33
C LEU A 204 9.81 -9.85 19.13
N ALA A 205 9.39 -9.01 20.08
CA ALA A 205 9.70 -7.58 20.06
C ALA A 205 11.21 -7.30 20.03
N SER A 206 12.02 -7.96 20.88
CA SER A 206 13.48 -7.81 20.86
C SER A 206 14.10 -8.25 19.52
N VAL A 207 13.63 -9.34 18.91
CA VAL A 207 14.11 -9.77 17.59
C VAL A 207 13.74 -8.74 16.53
N LEU A 208 12.53 -8.18 16.57
CA LEU A 208 12.10 -7.13 15.64
C LEU A 208 12.93 -5.85 15.81
N ASP A 209 13.23 -5.44 17.05
CA ASP A 209 14.09 -4.29 17.32
C ASP A 209 15.52 -4.51 16.78
N LEU A 210 16.04 -5.74 16.87
CA LEU A 210 17.33 -6.11 16.28
C LEU A 210 17.31 -6.06 14.75
N ILE A 211 16.20 -6.45 14.11
CA ILE A 211 16.05 -6.32 12.65
C ILE A 211 16.06 -4.85 12.24
N VAL A 212 15.37 -3.98 12.99
CA VAL A 212 15.39 -2.53 12.75
C VAL A 212 16.81 -1.97 12.91
N ALA A 213 17.50 -2.34 13.98
CA ALA A 213 18.88 -1.94 14.23
C ALA A 213 19.79 -2.36 13.08
N PHE A 214 19.75 -3.64 12.70
CA PHE A 214 20.54 -4.22 11.61
C PHE A 214 20.29 -3.53 10.27
N GLY A 215 19.03 -3.31 9.90
CA GLY A 215 18.67 -2.62 8.66
C GLY A 215 19.14 -1.16 8.61
N ARG A 216 19.36 -0.51 9.76
CA ARG A 216 19.93 0.85 9.81
C ARG A 216 21.46 0.89 9.77
N MET A 217 22.14 -0.25 9.95
CA MET A 217 23.60 -0.27 10.03
C MET A 217 24.27 -0.02 8.68
N SER A 218 23.75 -0.62 7.61
CA SER A 218 24.36 -0.51 6.28
C SER A 218 23.34 -0.78 5.14
N PRO A 219 23.57 -0.25 3.93
CA PRO A 219 22.73 -0.57 2.78
C PRO A 219 22.81 -2.07 2.40
N ASN A 220 23.98 -2.69 2.59
CA ASN A 220 24.18 -4.13 2.35
C ASN A 220 23.33 -4.99 3.29
N ALA A 221 23.07 -4.53 4.52
CA ALA A 221 22.17 -5.20 5.46
C ALA A 221 20.72 -5.16 4.99
N LEU A 222 20.25 -4.03 4.47
CA LEU A 222 18.91 -3.93 3.90
C LEU A 222 18.76 -4.82 2.66
N GLU A 223 19.73 -4.80 1.76
CA GLU A 223 19.71 -5.66 0.58
C GLU A 223 19.67 -7.14 0.96
N SER A 224 20.48 -7.52 1.96
CA SER A 224 20.49 -8.88 2.50
C SER A 224 19.15 -9.26 3.14
N LEU A 225 18.54 -8.40 3.96
CA LEU A 225 17.22 -8.65 4.53
C LEU A 225 16.13 -8.77 3.45
N SER A 226 16.15 -7.91 2.44
CA SER A 226 15.20 -7.94 1.33
C SER A 226 15.32 -9.23 0.51
N SER A 227 16.54 -9.77 0.35
CA SER A 227 16.75 -11.05 -0.36
C SER A 227 16.15 -12.27 0.36
N GLN A 228 15.89 -12.17 1.66
CA GLN A 228 15.45 -13.29 2.51
C GLN A 228 13.93 -13.49 2.56
N GLN A 229 13.14 -12.75 1.78
CA GLN A 229 11.66 -12.82 1.77
C GLN A 229 11.04 -12.73 3.19
N LEU A 230 11.54 -11.80 4.00
CA LEU A 230 11.08 -11.60 5.38
C LEU A 230 9.65 -11.04 5.46
N VAL A 231 9.25 -10.22 4.47
CA VAL A 231 8.01 -9.43 4.51
C VAL A 231 6.74 -10.29 4.64
N PRO A 232 6.52 -11.36 3.85
CA PRO A 232 5.34 -12.21 4.01
C PRO A 232 5.21 -12.81 5.42
N ARG A 233 6.33 -13.17 6.05
CA ARG A 233 6.35 -13.74 7.41
C ARG A 233 6.00 -12.69 8.45
N LEU A 234 6.54 -11.49 8.32
CA LEU A 234 6.22 -10.37 9.20
C LEU A 234 4.73 -10.03 9.14
N LEU A 235 4.09 -10.07 7.97
CA LEU A 235 2.65 -9.85 7.84
C LEU A 235 1.81 -10.89 8.59
N VAL A 236 2.15 -12.18 8.46
CA VAL A 236 1.48 -13.26 9.20
C VAL A 236 1.61 -13.02 10.72
N LEU A 237 2.78 -12.59 11.17
CA LEU A 237 3.02 -12.29 12.58
C LEU A 237 2.23 -11.08 13.07
N ALA A 238 2.12 -10.02 12.27
CA ALA A 238 1.32 -8.85 12.59
C ALA A 238 -0.17 -9.19 12.75
N SER A 239 -0.71 -10.05 11.88
CA SER A 239 -2.10 -10.50 11.98
C SER A 239 -2.38 -11.30 13.26
N SER A 240 -1.39 -12.04 13.76
CA SER A 240 -1.51 -12.88 14.95
C SER A 240 -1.18 -12.13 16.25
N ASN A 241 -0.46 -11.01 16.18
CA ASN A 241 0.04 -10.27 17.33
C ASN A 241 -0.10 -8.75 17.12
N PRO A 242 -1.25 -8.15 17.49
CA PRO A 242 -1.50 -6.73 17.24
C PRO A 242 -0.56 -5.79 18.04
N SER A 243 0.05 -6.26 19.13
CA SER A 243 0.96 -5.44 19.96
C SER A 243 2.28 -5.09 19.28
N ILE A 244 2.70 -5.86 18.28
CA ILE A 244 3.97 -5.67 17.54
C ILE A 244 3.77 -5.18 16.11
N ALA A 245 2.51 -4.96 15.70
CA ALA A 245 2.15 -4.54 14.34
C ALA A 245 2.84 -3.23 13.94
N SER A 246 2.95 -2.25 14.85
CA SER A 246 3.62 -0.97 14.58
C SER A 246 5.14 -1.11 14.35
N THR A 247 5.79 -2.03 15.06
CA THR A 247 7.22 -2.34 14.84
C THR A 247 7.41 -3.03 13.50
N ILE A 248 6.50 -3.96 13.15
CA ILE A 248 6.50 -4.63 11.86
C ILE A 248 6.28 -3.63 10.72
N GLU A 249 5.30 -2.73 10.82
CA GLU A 249 5.09 -1.62 9.87
C GLU A 249 6.37 -0.80 9.67
N SER A 250 7.09 -0.51 10.75
CA SER A 250 8.35 0.24 10.70
C SER A 250 9.46 -0.54 9.98
N ILE A 251 9.52 -1.86 10.14
CA ILE A 251 10.48 -2.72 9.44
C ILE A 251 10.15 -2.80 7.96
N VAL A 252 8.87 -2.99 7.61
CA VAL A 252 8.43 -3.02 6.21
C VAL A 252 8.73 -1.67 5.55
N ALA A 253 8.44 -0.56 6.20
CA ALA A 253 8.83 0.77 5.71
C ALA A 253 10.35 0.89 5.47
N LEU A 254 11.17 0.45 6.42
CA LEU A 254 12.63 0.52 6.33
C LEU A 254 13.20 -0.31 5.15
N LEU A 255 12.65 -1.50 4.90
CA LEU A 255 13.09 -2.37 3.80
C LEU A 255 12.81 -1.76 2.40
N HIS A 256 11.82 -0.88 2.31
CA HIS A 256 11.34 -0.33 1.04
C HIS A 256 11.76 1.12 0.79
N ASP A 257 12.25 1.83 1.81
CA ASP A 257 12.84 3.15 1.66
C ASP A 257 14.24 3.19 2.30
N PRO A 258 15.31 2.96 1.51
CA PRO A 258 16.68 3.00 2.02
C PRO A 258 17.07 4.39 2.55
N ALA A 259 16.34 5.46 2.19
CA ALA A 259 16.59 6.80 2.74
C ALA A 259 16.26 6.87 4.25
N LEU A 260 15.37 5.99 4.75
CA LEU A 260 15.07 5.89 6.19
C LEU A 260 16.25 5.36 7.02
N GLY A 261 17.22 4.69 6.39
CA GLY A 261 18.44 4.23 7.04
C GLY A 261 19.53 5.31 7.17
N GLN A 262 19.27 6.56 6.77
CA GLN A 262 20.22 7.68 6.84
C GLN A 262 21.56 7.43 6.09
N PHE A 263 21.53 6.69 4.97
CA PHE A 263 22.75 6.44 4.21
C PHE A 263 23.11 7.64 3.33
N ASN A 264 24.36 8.10 3.40
CA ASN A 264 24.89 9.21 2.59
C ASN A 264 25.05 8.88 1.09
N ARG A 265 24.68 7.67 0.65
CA ARG A 265 24.70 7.26 -0.76
C ARG A 265 23.33 6.71 -1.17
N PRO A 266 22.73 7.21 -2.27
CA PRO A 266 21.55 6.59 -2.84
C PRO A 266 21.89 5.18 -3.34
N SER A 267 21.07 4.20 -2.95
CA SER A 267 21.07 2.86 -3.55
C SER A 267 20.90 2.99 -5.07
N THR A 268 21.74 2.28 -5.84
CA THR A 268 21.68 2.28 -7.31
C THR A 268 20.63 1.31 -7.88
N LEU A 269 20.06 0.43 -7.04
CA LEU A 269 18.96 -0.45 -7.44
C LEU A 269 17.63 0.00 -6.82
N PRO A 270 16.53 0.02 -7.61
CA PRO A 270 15.20 0.22 -7.08
C PRO A 270 14.84 -0.94 -6.14
N PRO A 271 14.20 -0.66 -4.98
CA PRO A 271 13.76 -1.72 -4.07
C PRO A 271 12.78 -2.67 -4.78
N PRO A 272 12.70 -3.94 -4.37
CA PRO A 272 11.71 -4.86 -4.91
C PRO A 272 10.30 -4.29 -4.69
N PRO A 273 9.39 -4.39 -5.68
CA PRO A 273 8.03 -3.90 -5.54
C PRO A 273 7.29 -4.69 -4.44
N LEU A 274 6.65 -3.98 -3.51
CA LEU A 274 5.71 -4.56 -2.54
C LEU A 274 4.60 -5.32 -3.27
N ALA A 275 4.23 -6.49 -2.76
CA ALA A 275 2.98 -7.13 -3.16
C ALA A 275 1.79 -6.26 -2.71
N ILE A 276 0.67 -6.30 -3.44
CA ILE A 276 -0.49 -5.45 -3.14
C ILE A 276 -1.06 -5.67 -1.73
N GLN A 277 -0.95 -6.89 -1.19
CA GLN A 277 -1.35 -7.19 0.18
C GLN A 277 -0.47 -6.49 1.22
N GLU A 278 0.83 -6.34 0.94
CA GLU A 278 1.79 -5.64 1.81
C GLU A 278 1.53 -4.13 1.78
N LEU A 279 1.19 -3.59 0.60
CA LEU A 279 0.75 -2.21 0.45
C LEU A 279 -0.50 -1.93 1.27
N LEU A 280 -1.53 -2.79 1.14
CA LEU A 280 -2.76 -2.66 1.91
C LEU A 280 -2.50 -2.69 3.42
N PHE A 281 -1.68 -3.63 3.89
CA PHE A 281 -1.29 -3.66 5.31
C PHE A 281 -0.64 -2.36 5.76
N CYS A 282 0.31 -1.83 4.98
CA CYS A 282 0.99 -0.58 5.29
C CYS A 282 0.05 0.64 5.28
N MET A 283 -0.98 0.62 4.44
CA MET A 283 -2.02 1.66 4.32
C MET A 283 -3.03 1.62 5.48
N HIS A 284 -3.40 0.43 5.96
CA HIS A 284 -4.23 0.25 7.16
C HIS A 284 -3.50 0.64 8.45
N GLY A 285 -2.16 0.59 8.43
CA GLY A 285 -1.32 1.06 9.53
C GLY A 285 -1.54 2.54 9.85
N LYS A 286 -1.31 2.92 11.11
CA LYS A 286 -1.43 4.33 11.57
C LYS A 286 -0.14 5.13 11.39
N HIS A 287 0.94 4.48 10.96
CA HIS A 287 2.24 5.13 10.88
C HIS A 287 2.39 5.94 9.57
N PRO A 288 2.55 7.28 9.63
CA PRO A 288 2.57 8.13 8.42
C PRO A 288 3.62 7.71 7.39
N LYS A 289 4.83 7.33 7.84
CA LYS A 289 5.88 6.89 6.91
C LYS A 289 5.53 5.60 6.17
N SER A 290 4.77 4.72 6.81
CA SER A 290 4.32 3.46 6.19
C SER A 290 3.34 3.76 5.07
N GLN A 291 2.37 4.63 5.32
CA GLN A 291 1.39 5.09 4.34
C GLN A 291 2.06 5.88 3.19
N ASP A 292 3.04 6.72 3.49
CA ASP A 292 3.80 7.48 2.48
C ASP A 292 4.56 6.56 1.52
N ILE A 293 5.24 5.53 2.05
CA ILE A 293 5.96 4.55 1.23
C ILE A 293 4.98 3.70 0.41
N ALA A 294 3.90 3.23 1.04
CA ALA A 294 2.91 2.42 0.37
C ALA A 294 2.24 3.17 -0.79
N THR A 295 1.77 4.40 -0.58
CA THR A 295 1.18 5.22 -1.67
C THR A 295 2.19 5.53 -2.78
N ARG A 296 3.47 5.74 -2.45
CA ARG A 296 4.53 5.99 -3.45
C ARG A 296 4.81 4.75 -4.30
N GLN A 297 4.89 3.58 -3.68
CA GLN A 297 5.08 2.32 -4.38
C GLN A 297 3.86 1.96 -5.22
N LEU A 298 2.65 2.17 -4.70
CA LEU A 298 1.41 1.98 -5.45
C LEU A 298 1.40 2.83 -6.73
N LEU A 299 1.78 4.11 -6.62
CA LEU A 299 1.91 5.01 -7.75
C LEU A 299 2.96 4.50 -8.75
N GLN A 300 4.13 4.07 -8.27
CA GLN A 300 5.19 3.51 -9.12
C GLN A 300 4.72 2.27 -9.88
N LEU A 301 4.00 1.35 -9.23
CA LEU A 301 3.44 0.15 -9.85
C LEU A 301 2.44 0.48 -10.95
N SER A 302 1.65 1.54 -10.77
CA SER A 302 0.65 1.99 -11.74
C SER A 302 1.25 2.63 -13.01
N THR A 303 2.55 2.89 -13.06
CA THR A 303 3.17 3.53 -14.25
C THR A 303 3.18 2.65 -15.50
N SER A 304 3.03 1.34 -15.35
CA SER A 304 2.99 0.39 -16.48
C SER A 304 2.02 -0.76 -16.21
N ALA A 305 1.30 -1.17 -17.25
CA ALA A 305 0.44 -2.35 -17.19
C ALA A 305 1.24 -3.60 -16.77
N VAL A 306 2.48 -3.77 -17.25
CA VAL A 306 3.27 -4.98 -16.95
C VAL A 306 3.61 -5.06 -15.46
N THR A 307 4.04 -3.96 -14.86
CA THR A 307 4.38 -3.89 -13.43
C THR A 307 3.14 -4.04 -12.55
N TRP A 308 2.02 -3.42 -12.95
CA TRP A 308 0.74 -3.52 -12.26
C TRP A 308 0.21 -4.96 -12.23
N HIS A 309 0.13 -5.62 -13.39
CA HIS A 309 -0.34 -7.00 -13.46
C HIS A 309 0.62 -7.99 -12.78
N ALA A 310 1.94 -7.76 -12.86
CA ALA A 310 2.91 -8.59 -12.13
C ALA A 310 2.73 -8.50 -10.61
N ALA A 311 2.43 -7.31 -10.07
CA ALA A 311 2.13 -7.13 -8.65
C ALA A 311 0.81 -7.79 -8.21
N LEU A 312 -0.15 -7.93 -9.13
CA LEU A 312 -1.41 -8.64 -8.91
C LEU A 312 -1.29 -10.17 -9.00
N GLN A 313 -0.34 -10.70 -9.80
CA GLN A 313 -0.20 -12.15 -10.07
C GLN A 313 0.25 -13.00 -8.86
N GLY A 314 0.65 -12.39 -7.74
CA GLY A 314 0.86 -13.09 -6.46
C GLY A 314 -0.42 -13.53 -5.76
N SER A 315 -1.60 -13.17 -6.30
CA SER A 315 -2.90 -13.58 -5.81
C SER A 315 -3.71 -14.29 -6.89
N GLU A 316 -4.06 -15.55 -6.68
CA GLU A 316 -4.80 -16.41 -7.63
C GLU A 316 -6.26 -15.97 -7.89
N SER A 317 -6.62 -14.71 -7.71
CA SER A 317 -8.01 -14.29 -7.85
C SER A 317 -8.15 -12.89 -8.47
N SER A 318 -8.73 -12.88 -9.67
CA SER A 318 -9.32 -11.73 -10.39
C SER A 318 -10.24 -10.78 -9.59
N PRO A 319 -10.83 -11.09 -8.42
CA PRO A 319 -11.65 -10.13 -7.65
C PRO A 319 -10.87 -9.06 -6.88
N LEU A 320 -9.57 -9.24 -6.63
CA LEU A 320 -8.80 -8.36 -5.73
C LEU A 320 -8.56 -6.95 -6.27
N GLU A 321 -8.44 -6.81 -7.59
CA GLU A 321 -8.26 -5.50 -8.24
C GLU A 321 -9.50 -4.61 -8.08
N LEU A 322 -10.69 -5.23 -8.10
CA LEU A 322 -11.99 -4.55 -7.98
C LEU A 322 -12.27 -4.09 -6.54
N SER A 323 -11.74 -4.78 -5.53
CA SER A 323 -11.88 -4.40 -4.12
C SER A 323 -10.81 -3.43 -3.63
N LEU A 324 -9.61 -3.45 -4.23
CA LEU A 324 -8.47 -2.64 -3.80
C LEU A 324 -8.81 -1.16 -3.71
N PHE A 325 -9.35 -0.57 -4.78
CA PHE A 325 -9.63 0.87 -4.79
C PHE A 325 -10.83 1.24 -3.94
N GLY A 326 -11.83 0.36 -3.80
CA GLY A 326 -12.91 0.57 -2.84
C GLY A 326 -12.37 0.66 -1.42
N GLU A 327 -11.51 -0.27 -1.03
CA GLU A 327 -10.86 -0.30 0.28
C GLU A 327 -9.96 0.92 0.53
N LEU A 328 -9.16 1.32 -0.46
CA LEU A 328 -8.32 2.53 -0.37
C LEU A 328 -9.16 3.81 -0.20
N LEU A 329 -10.31 3.90 -0.88
CA LEU A 329 -11.22 5.03 -0.74
C LEU A 329 -11.93 5.02 0.62
N HIS A 330 -12.29 3.85 1.16
CA HIS A 330 -12.80 3.75 2.53
C HIS A 330 -11.77 4.22 3.56
N LEU A 331 -10.50 3.83 3.39
CA LEU A 331 -9.43 4.32 4.25
C LEU A 331 -9.26 5.83 4.17
N ALA A 332 -9.33 6.38 2.95
CA ALA A 332 -9.21 7.82 2.75
C ALA A 332 -10.38 8.62 3.33
N HIS A 333 -11.55 8.01 3.51
CA HIS A 333 -12.72 8.67 4.10
C HIS A 333 -12.46 9.17 5.53
N ASP A 334 -11.68 8.40 6.30
CA ASP A 334 -11.38 8.70 7.71
C ASP A 334 -10.20 9.68 7.88
N TRP A 335 -9.55 10.10 6.80
CA TRP A 335 -8.39 10.97 6.88
C TRP A 335 -8.75 12.43 7.14
N PRO A 336 -7.98 13.15 7.98
CA PRO A 336 -8.15 14.59 8.16
C PRO A 336 -7.60 15.32 6.94
N LEU A 337 -8.45 15.57 5.94
CA LEU A 337 -8.04 16.15 4.65
C LEU A 337 -7.63 17.64 4.70
N ASP A 338 -7.72 18.28 5.87
CA ASP A 338 -7.13 19.60 6.13
C ASP A 338 -5.60 19.53 6.28
N ASP A 339 -5.05 18.34 6.54
CA ASP A 339 -3.62 18.08 6.63
C ASP A 339 -3.01 17.80 5.25
N ALA A 340 -2.02 18.60 4.87
CA ALA A 340 -1.31 18.49 3.60
C ALA A 340 -0.72 17.10 3.36
N PHE A 341 -0.33 16.39 4.42
CA PHE A 341 0.18 15.02 4.30
C PHE A 341 -0.90 14.06 3.77
N HIS A 342 -2.08 14.03 4.39
CA HIS A 342 -3.18 13.17 3.96
C HIS A 342 -3.75 13.57 2.60
N THR A 343 -3.81 14.87 2.29
CA THR A 343 -4.17 15.35 0.94
C THR A 343 -3.19 14.84 -0.11
N MET A 344 -1.88 14.82 0.20
CA MET A 344 -0.85 14.29 -0.69
C MET A 344 -0.99 12.77 -0.90
N LEU A 345 -1.25 12.01 0.17
CA LEU A 345 -1.51 10.58 0.07
C LEU A 345 -2.73 10.29 -0.81
N LEU A 346 -3.83 11.01 -0.60
CA LEU A 346 -5.04 10.90 -1.41
C LEU A 346 -4.77 11.22 -2.88
N GLY A 347 -4.00 12.27 -3.15
CA GLY A 347 -3.57 12.63 -4.51
C GLY A 347 -2.87 11.47 -5.22
N ARG A 348 -1.94 10.78 -4.55
CA ARG A 348 -1.25 9.61 -5.12
C ARG A 348 -2.17 8.43 -5.37
N ILE A 349 -3.16 8.18 -4.50
CA ILE A 349 -4.17 7.13 -4.70
C ILE A 349 -4.99 7.42 -5.96
N LEU A 350 -5.50 8.64 -6.10
CA LEU A 350 -6.32 9.02 -7.27
C LEU A 350 -5.50 9.05 -8.56
N GLU A 351 -4.23 9.44 -8.49
CA GLU A 351 -3.30 9.37 -9.62
C GLU A 351 -3.03 7.91 -10.02
N THR A 352 -2.85 7.02 -9.04
CA THR A 352 -2.75 5.58 -9.29
C THR A 352 -3.99 5.07 -10.03
N MET A 353 -5.19 5.41 -9.55
CA MET A 353 -6.44 5.04 -10.21
C MET A 353 -6.48 5.55 -11.66
N THR A 354 -6.09 6.80 -11.88
CA THR A 354 -6.07 7.42 -13.20
C THR A 354 -5.07 6.73 -14.14
N ASN A 355 -3.89 6.34 -13.64
CA ASN A 355 -2.91 5.59 -14.42
C ASN A 355 -3.45 4.20 -14.82
N VAL A 356 -4.11 3.50 -13.89
CA VAL A 356 -4.73 2.19 -14.18
C VAL A 356 -5.83 2.31 -15.23
N LEU A 357 -6.67 3.36 -15.15
CA LEU A 357 -7.67 3.65 -16.18
C LEU A 357 -7.08 3.79 -17.58
N ALA A 358 -5.87 4.36 -17.69
CA ALA A 358 -5.24 4.60 -18.98
C ALA A 358 -4.92 3.32 -19.76
N PHE A 359 -4.67 2.19 -19.08
CA PHE A 359 -4.39 0.91 -19.71
C PHE A 359 -5.47 -0.17 -19.48
N GLN A 360 -6.49 0.09 -18.64
CA GLN A 360 -7.68 -0.76 -18.45
C GLN A 360 -9.00 0.04 -18.61
N PRO A 361 -9.27 0.67 -19.76
CA PRO A 361 -10.43 1.54 -19.94
C PRO A 361 -11.78 0.79 -19.99
N HIS A 362 -11.77 -0.54 -20.11
CA HIS A 362 -13.01 -1.32 -20.16
C HIS A 362 -13.34 -1.99 -18.84
N GLN A 363 -12.46 -1.87 -17.85
CA GLN A 363 -12.66 -2.47 -16.55
C GLN A 363 -13.17 -1.40 -15.57
N PRO A 364 -14.22 -1.71 -14.82
CA PRO A 364 -14.68 -0.84 -13.75
C PRO A 364 -13.68 -0.86 -12.58
N LEU A 365 -13.22 0.31 -12.13
CA LEU A 365 -12.34 0.41 -10.95
C LEU A 365 -13.11 0.46 -9.62
N VAL A 366 -14.31 1.02 -9.64
CA VAL A 366 -15.12 1.25 -8.43
C VAL A 366 -16.55 0.81 -8.70
N HIS A 367 -17.04 -0.08 -7.86
CA HIS A 367 -18.41 -0.59 -7.88
C HIS A 367 -19.17 -0.32 -6.60
N ASP A 368 -18.45 -0.12 -5.49
CA ASP A 368 -19.04 0.05 -4.19
C ASP A 368 -19.70 1.43 -4.06
N PRO A 369 -20.99 1.51 -3.70
CA PRO A 369 -21.69 2.78 -3.54
C PRO A 369 -21.02 3.73 -2.53
N HIS A 370 -20.44 3.20 -1.46
CA HIS A 370 -19.82 4.05 -0.44
C HIS A 370 -18.48 4.63 -0.94
N ALA A 371 -17.67 3.86 -1.67
CA ALA A 371 -16.49 4.38 -2.37
C ALA A 371 -16.85 5.46 -3.41
N VAL A 372 -17.98 5.31 -4.11
CA VAL A 372 -18.51 6.35 -5.01
C VAL A 372 -18.89 7.61 -4.22
N ASP A 373 -19.56 7.47 -3.08
CA ASP A 373 -19.92 8.62 -2.22
C ASP A 373 -18.68 9.38 -1.74
N VAL A 374 -17.59 8.67 -1.40
CA VAL A 374 -16.30 9.27 -1.05
C VAL A 374 -15.73 10.06 -2.22
N LEU A 375 -15.72 9.48 -3.43
CA LEU A 375 -15.23 10.18 -4.63
C LEU A 375 -16.07 11.43 -4.94
N VAL A 376 -17.39 11.36 -4.79
CA VAL A 376 -18.29 12.51 -4.98
C VAL A 376 -17.97 13.61 -3.98
N ALA A 377 -17.76 13.27 -2.71
CA ALA A 377 -17.40 14.23 -1.67
C ALA A 377 -16.04 14.90 -1.96
N ILE A 378 -15.05 14.13 -2.42
CA ILE A 378 -13.73 14.65 -2.80
C ILE A 378 -13.84 15.59 -3.99
N ALA A 379 -14.52 15.17 -5.06
CA ALA A 379 -14.65 15.96 -6.29
C ALA A 379 -15.47 17.25 -6.06
N ALA A 380 -16.48 17.21 -5.19
CA ALA A 380 -17.30 18.38 -4.86
C ALA A 380 -16.67 19.34 -3.83
N SER A 381 -15.58 18.95 -3.16
CA SER A 381 -14.99 19.74 -2.08
C SER A 381 -14.29 20.99 -2.61
N SER A 382 -14.66 22.17 -2.11
CA SER A 382 -13.97 23.41 -2.46
C SER A 382 -12.62 23.60 -1.75
N SER A 383 -12.37 22.87 -0.64
CA SER A 383 -11.13 23.00 0.15
C SER A 383 -9.95 22.20 -0.41
N LEU A 384 -10.22 21.18 -1.22
CA LEU A 384 -9.19 20.31 -1.77
C LEU A 384 -8.50 20.92 -3.00
N PRO A 385 -7.21 20.57 -3.23
CA PRO A 385 -6.48 21.01 -4.43
C PRO A 385 -7.17 20.58 -5.72
N SER A 386 -7.11 21.43 -6.75
CA SER A 386 -7.75 21.17 -8.04
C SER A 386 -7.31 19.85 -8.68
N SER A 387 -6.02 19.48 -8.58
CA SER A 387 -5.50 18.21 -9.09
C SER A 387 -6.20 16.98 -8.50
N VAL A 388 -6.45 16.99 -7.19
CA VAL A 388 -7.15 15.93 -6.45
C VAL A 388 -8.61 15.86 -6.92
N ARG A 389 -9.28 17.02 -7.03
CA ARG A 389 -10.67 17.08 -7.50
C ARG A 389 -10.79 16.56 -8.93
N THR A 390 -9.94 17.02 -9.84
CA THR A 390 -9.97 16.61 -11.25
C THR A 390 -9.71 15.11 -11.43
N ALA A 391 -8.81 14.52 -10.62
CA ALA A 391 -8.56 13.09 -10.65
C ALA A 391 -9.78 12.29 -10.16
N ALA A 392 -10.41 12.72 -9.06
CA ALA A 392 -11.65 12.11 -8.58
C ALA A 392 -12.79 12.22 -9.61
N THR A 393 -12.95 13.40 -10.24
CA THR A 393 -13.94 13.62 -11.31
C THR A 393 -13.68 12.72 -12.52
N HIS A 394 -12.41 12.54 -12.93
CA HIS A 394 -12.04 11.65 -14.02
C HIS A 394 -12.40 10.19 -13.72
N VAL A 395 -12.12 9.72 -12.50
CA VAL A 395 -12.51 8.38 -12.04
C VAL A 395 -14.04 8.22 -12.03
N LEU A 396 -14.79 9.21 -11.53
CA LEU A 396 -16.25 9.19 -11.52
C LEU A 396 -16.85 9.18 -12.94
N ALA A 397 -16.31 9.99 -13.85
CA ALA A 397 -16.74 10.02 -15.25
C ALA A 397 -16.57 8.64 -15.90
N HIS A 398 -15.42 7.99 -15.65
CA HIS A 398 -15.16 6.64 -16.11
C HIS A 398 -16.16 5.62 -15.56
N ALA A 399 -16.36 5.64 -14.23
CA ALA A 399 -17.29 4.75 -13.56
C ALA A 399 -18.72 4.90 -14.10
N LEU A 400 -19.17 6.13 -14.36
CA LEU A 400 -20.48 6.41 -14.93
C LEU A 400 -20.60 5.91 -16.38
N SER A 401 -19.54 6.02 -17.18
CA SER A 401 -19.53 5.57 -18.58
C SER A 401 -19.72 4.05 -18.73
N LEU A 402 -19.18 3.27 -17.78
CA LEU A 402 -19.26 1.81 -17.80
C LEU A 402 -20.54 1.27 -17.14
N HIS A 403 -20.93 1.83 -16.00
CA HIS A 403 -22.07 1.30 -15.23
C HIS A 403 -23.40 1.91 -15.62
N THR A 404 -23.40 2.97 -16.42
CA THR A 404 -24.58 3.81 -16.74
C THR A 404 -25.25 4.47 -15.53
N HIS A 405 -24.83 4.16 -14.29
CA HIS A 405 -25.27 4.76 -13.05
C HIS A 405 -24.18 4.71 -11.97
N LEU A 406 -24.22 5.65 -11.03
CA LEU A 406 -23.33 5.70 -9.87
C LEU A 406 -24.00 5.24 -8.56
N GLY A 407 -25.25 4.75 -8.63
CA GLY A 407 -26.05 4.43 -7.44
C GLY A 407 -26.87 5.62 -6.94
N TYR A 408 -27.84 5.37 -6.05
CA TYR A 408 -28.87 6.34 -5.63
C TYR A 408 -28.59 7.02 -4.27
N THR A 409 -27.38 6.91 -3.73
CA THR A 409 -27.10 7.24 -2.33
C THR A 409 -26.89 8.73 -2.07
N ASN A 410 -26.54 9.54 -3.09
CA ASN A 410 -26.02 10.89 -2.86
C ASN A 410 -26.45 11.96 -3.89
N VAL A 411 -27.77 12.24 -3.98
CA VAL A 411 -28.29 13.34 -4.83
C VAL A 411 -27.67 14.68 -4.46
N ALA A 412 -27.53 14.96 -3.15
CA ALA A 412 -26.91 16.19 -2.66
C ALA A 412 -25.46 16.37 -3.17
N GLY A 413 -24.67 15.30 -3.19
CA GLY A 413 -23.31 15.30 -3.71
C GLY A 413 -23.26 15.52 -5.23
N PHE A 414 -24.16 14.92 -6.00
CA PHE A 414 -24.24 15.17 -7.44
C PHE A 414 -24.65 16.62 -7.76
N VAL A 415 -25.54 17.21 -6.95
CA VAL A 415 -25.89 18.64 -7.05
C VAL A 415 -24.70 19.53 -6.66
N ALA A 416 -23.89 19.12 -5.69
CA ALA A 416 -22.68 19.84 -5.32
C ALA A 416 -21.64 19.81 -6.46
N LEU A 417 -21.47 18.67 -7.15
CA LEU A 417 -20.64 18.57 -8.36
C LEU A 417 -21.14 19.48 -9.48
N LEU A 418 -22.47 19.53 -9.68
CA LEU A 418 -23.09 20.44 -10.65
C LEU A 418 -22.82 21.91 -10.35
N ARG A 419 -22.64 22.27 -9.07
CA ARG A 419 -22.35 23.64 -8.61
C ARG A 419 -20.87 23.94 -8.43
N ALA A 420 -19.97 23.01 -8.75
CA ALA A 420 -18.54 23.19 -8.51
C ALA A 420 -17.98 24.34 -9.37
N ASN A 421 -17.49 25.43 -8.78
CA ASN A 421 -17.24 26.68 -9.51
C ASN A 421 -16.12 26.63 -10.59
N ASP A 422 -15.25 25.60 -10.60
CA ASP A 422 -13.97 25.67 -11.33
C ASP A 422 -13.73 24.54 -12.34
N ASP A 423 -14.65 23.59 -12.52
CA ASP A 423 -14.39 22.40 -13.36
C ASP A 423 -15.60 21.97 -14.19
N ALA A 424 -15.51 22.21 -15.50
CA ALA A 424 -16.48 21.79 -16.50
C ALA A 424 -16.74 20.28 -16.48
N ALA A 425 -15.70 19.48 -16.19
CA ALA A 425 -15.86 18.02 -16.09
C ALA A 425 -16.73 17.65 -14.88
N SER A 426 -16.59 18.36 -13.76
CA SER A 426 -17.40 18.13 -12.56
C SER A 426 -18.88 18.46 -12.81
N HIS A 427 -19.17 19.53 -13.55
CA HIS A 427 -20.55 19.83 -13.96
C HIS A 427 -21.15 18.72 -14.84
N ALA A 428 -20.38 18.26 -15.83
CA ALA A 428 -20.81 17.22 -16.75
C ALA A 428 -21.08 15.89 -16.01
N VAL A 429 -20.20 15.49 -15.10
CA VAL A 429 -20.37 14.30 -14.25
C VAL A 429 -21.58 14.44 -13.34
N GLY A 430 -21.75 15.58 -12.66
CA GLY A 430 -22.91 15.84 -11.80
C GLY A 430 -24.24 15.76 -12.57
N ALA A 431 -24.31 16.40 -13.74
CA ALA A 431 -25.50 16.37 -14.60
C ALA A 431 -25.81 14.95 -15.10
N ALA A 432 -24.79 14.23 -15.57
CA ALA A 432 -24.95 12.87 -16.09
C ALA A 432 -25.31 11.87 -14.99
N ALA A 433 -24.76 12.02 -13.79
CA ALA A 433 -25.10 11.21 -12.62
C ALA A 433 -26.57 11.41 -12.18
N LEU A 434 -27.05 12.67 -12.16
CA LEU A 434 -28.45 12.98 -11.87
C LEU A 434 -29.40 12.41 -12.94
N LEU A 435 -29.00 12.46 -14.21
CA LEU A 435 -29.77 11.87 -15.30
C LEU A 435 -29.87 10.34 -15.16
N ALA A 436 -28.73 9.68 -14.89
CA ALA A 436 -28.68 8.25 -14.63
C ALA A 436 -29.51 7.83 -13.42
N ALA A 437 -29.52 8.66 -12.37
CA ALA A 437 -30.34 8.42 -11.18
C ALA A 437 -31.85 8.45 -11.49
N LEU A 438 -32.29 9.19 -12.51
CA LEU A 438 -33.68 9.22 -12.93
C LEU A 438 -34.07 8.07 -13.85
N ASP A 439 -33.13 7.48 -14.61
CA ASP A 439 -33.44 6.41 -15.57
C ASP A 439 -33.81 5.06 -14.91
N GLY A 440 -33.70 4.94 -13.58
CA GLY A 440 -34.20 3.76 -12.86
C GLY A 440 -33.39 2.48 -13.11
N ASN A 441 -32.33 2.54 -13.93
CA ASN A 441 -31.52 1.39 -14.35
C ASN A 441 -30.63 0.82 -13.23
N ALA A 442 -30.47 1.53 -12.10
CA ALA A 442 -29.67 1.03 -11.00
C ALA A 442 -30.44 -0.02 -10.18
N LYS A 443 -29.79 -1.15 -9.91
CA LYS A 443 -30.26 -2.13 -8.91
C LYS A 443 -30.33 -1.42 -7.56
N LEU A 444 -31.54 -1.34 -7.02
CA LEU A 444 -31.87 -0.61 -5.80
C LEU A 444 -30.99 -1.04 -4.63
N HIS A 445 -30.39 -0.08 -3.94
CA HIS A 445 -30.00 -0.27 -2.55
C HIS A 445 -31.27 -0.58 -1.76
N PRO A 446 -31.31 -1.60 -0.88
CA PRO A 446 -32.54 -2.02 -0.18
C PRO A 446 -33.21 -0.92 0.67
N ALA A 447 -32.53 0.22 0.88
CA ALA A 447 -32.98 1.34 1.70
C ALA A 447 -33.49 2.57 0.93
N ARG A 448 -33.32 2.65 -0.41
CA ARG A 448 -33.76 3.81 -1.21
C ARG A 448 -34.53 3.35 -2.45
N THR A 449 -35.78 3.79 -2.59
CA THR A 449 -36.59 3.57 -3.80
C THR A 449 -36.34 4.66 -4.85
N HIS A 450 -36.61 4.36 -6.12
CA HIS A 450 -36.57 5.36 -7.20
C HIS A 450 -37.46 6.57 -6.88
N ASP A 451 -38.65 6.33 -6.31
CA ASP A 451 -39.57 7.39 -5.88
C ASP A 451 -38.96 8.32 -4.82
N MET A 452 -38.14 7.80 -3.90
CA MET A 452 -37.44 8.62 -2.90
C MET A 452 -36.41 9.55 -3.56
N VAL A 453 -35.70 9.05 -4.58
CA VAL A 453 -34.72 9.85 -5.33
C VAL A 453 -35.43 10.95 -6.12
N VAL A 454 -36.54 10.62 -6.77
CA VAL A 454 -37.36 11.61 -7.48
C VAL A 454 -37.86 12.67 -6.51
N ALA A 455 -38.38 12.28 -5.34
CA ALA A 455 -38.84 13.22 -4.31
C ALA A 455 -37.70 14.13 -3.80
N GLU A 456 -36.50 13.59 -3.59
CA GLU A 456 -35.31 14.37 -3.21
C GLU A 456 -34.91 15.37 -4.30
N MET A 457 -34.95 14.96 -5.58
CA MET A 457 -34.66 15.82 -6.72
C MET A 457 -35.73 16.89 -6.96
N CYS A 458 -36.97 16.66 -6.53
CA CYS A 458 -38.06 17.65 -6.55
C CYS A 458 -37.95 18.71 -5.44
N ALA A 459 -36.98 18.60 -4.53
CA ALA A 459 -36.78 19.60 -3.50
C ALA A 459 -36.35 20.95 -4.11
N ALA A 460 -36.92 22.05 -3.62
CA ALA A 460 -36.64 23.41 -4.08
C ALA A 460 -35.13 23.75 -4.25
N PRO A 461 -34.22 23.43 -3.31
CA PRO A 461 -32.80 23.75 -3.47
C PRO A 461 -32.13 22.99 -4.62
N VAL A 462 -32.61 21.77 -4.94
CA VAL A 462 -32.11 20.97 -6.06
C VAL A 462 -32.63 21.50 -7.39
N LEU A 463 -33.93 21.81 -7.46
CA LEU A 463 -34.54 22.39 -8.66
C LEU A 463 -33.92 23.75 -9.01
N SER A 464 -33.64 24.60 -8.01
CA SER A 464 -32.90 25.84 -8.21
C SER A 464 -31.52 25.57 -8.79
N ALA A 465 -30.77 24.60 -8.24
CA ALA A 465 -29.45 24.22 -8.77
C ALA A 465 -29.49 23.82 -10.24
N LEU A 466 -30.49 23.03 -10.61
CA LEU A 466 -30.68 22.56 -11.99
C LEU A 466 -31.03 23.72 -12.92
N VAL A 467 -31.86 24.67 -12.49
CA VAL A 467 -32.18 25.87 -13.28
C VAL A 467 -30.95 26.77 -13.42
N ASP A 468 -30.16 26.95 -12.36
CA ASP A 468 -28.91 27.73 -12.41
C ASP A 468 -27.90 27.10 -13.38
N ALA A 469 -27.81 25.77 -13.41
CA ALA A 469 -26.91 25.02 -14.29
C ALA A 469 -27.29 25.11 -15.79
N LEU A 470 -28.48 25.60 -16.13
CA LEU A 470 -28.84 25.91 -17.52
C LEU A 470 -28.03 27.10 -18.09
N TYR A 471 -27.39 27.88 -17.23
CA TYR A 471 -26.53 29.00 -17.61
C TYR A 471 -25.03 28.61 -17.64
N CYS A 472 -24.68 27.34 -17.41
CA CYS A 472 -23.29 26.87 -17.57
C CYS A 472 -22.79 27.07 -19.01
N PRO A 473 -21.50 27.39 -19.23
CA PRO A 473 -20.98 27.64 -20.58
C PRO A 473 -21.00 26.39 -21.47
N GLU A 474 -20.93 25.18 -20.89
CA GLU A 474 -20.89 23.92 -21.63
C GLU A 474 -22.26 23.51 -22.17
N THR A 475 -22.46 23.66 -23.48
CA THR A 475 -23.67 23.20 -24.18
C THR A 475 -24.04 21.73 -23.91
N PRO A 476 -23.10 20.75 -23.92
CA PRO A 476 -23.43 19.36 -23.61
C PRO A 476 -24.05 19.19 -22.21
N THR A 477 -23.47 19.85 -21.20
CA THR A 477 -23.97 19.82 -19.82
C THR A 477 -25.37 20.40 -19.74
N ARG A 478 -25.62 21.56 -20.38
CA ARG A 478 -26.95 22.19 -20.43
C ARG A 478 -28.02 21.27 -21.02
N VAL A 479 -27.69 20.51 -22.08
CA VAL A 479 -28.61 19.54 -22.69
C VAL A 479 -28.95 18.39 -21.74
N VAL A 480 -27.95 17.88 -21.00
CA VAL A 480 -28.16 16.84 -19.98
C VAL A 480 -29.05 17.36 -18.85
N VAL A 481 -28.77 18.55 -18.33
CA VAL A 481 -29.59 19.20 -17.28
C VAL A 481 -31.02 19.45 -17.77
N LEU A 482 -31.21 19.90 -19.01
CA LEU A 482 -32.53 20.03 -19.64
C LEU A 482 -33.27 18.68 -19.68
N SER A 483 -32.57 17.60 -19.99
CA SER A 483 -33.17 16.25 -19.98
C SER A 483 -33.61 15.84 -18.57
N VAL A 484 -32.80 16.11 -17.54
CA VAL A 484 -33.15 15.91 -16.12
C VAL A 484 -34.42 16.69 -15.76
N LEU A 485 -34.45 18.00 -16.01
CA LEU A 485 -35.61 18.85 -15.73
C LEU A 485 -36.85 18.37 -16.48
N THR A 486 -36.71 18.02 -17.76
CA THR A 486 -37.82 17.53 -18.59
C THR A 486 -38.44 16.25 -18.02
N ARG A 487 -37.64 15.36 -17.41
CA ARG A 487 -38.14 14.16 -16.74
C ARG A 487 -38.88 14.52 -15.45
N LEU A 488 -38.27 15.33 -14.59
CA LEU A 488 -38.87 15.77 -13.32
C LEU A 488 -40.21 16.49 -13.52
N LEU A 489 -40.37 17.28 -14.59
CA LEU A 489 -41.62 17.97 -14.92
C LEU A 489 -42.83 17.04 -15.17
N ALA A 490 -42.67 15.72 -15.14
CA ALA A 490 -43.78 14.78 -15.03
C ALA A 490 -44.53 14.89 -13.68
N GLU A 491 -43.84 15.28 -12.62
CA GLU A 491 -44.40 15.45 -11.27
C GLU A 491 -44.95 16.88 -11.06
N ASP A 492 -46.10 16.99 -10.39
CA ASP A 492 -46.75 18.29 -10.15
C ASP A 492 -45.93 19.21 -9.24
N ASP A 493 -45.30 18.64 -8.21
CA ASP A 493 -44.46 19.38 -7.26
C ASP A 493 -43.21 19.94 -7.95
N ALA A 494 -42.58 19.15 -8.83
CA ALA A 494 -41.48 19.61 -9.67
C ALA A 494 -41.92 20.76 -10.60
N ARG A 495 -43.09 20.64 -11.25
CA ARG A 495 -43.61 21.72 -12.11
C ARG A 495 -43.77 23.03 -11.35
N ARG A 496 -44.21 22.99 -10.09
CA ARG A 496 -44.30 24.19 -9.26
C ARG A 496 -42.92 24.73 -8.90
N GLY A 497 -42.05 23.88 -8.35
CA GLY A 497 -40.71 24.30 -7.91
C GLY A 497 -39.84 24.84 -9.05
N VAL A 498 -39.89 24.24 -10.24
CA VAL A 498 -39.11 24.68 -11.41
C VAL A 498 -39.62 26.03 -11.95
N VAL A 499 -40.94 26.29 -11.91
CA VAL A 499 -41.51 27.61 -12.26
C VAL A 499 -41.12 28.67 -11.23
N ASP A 500 -41.22 28.34 -9.94
CA ASP A 500 -40.85 29.25 -8.84
C ASP A 500 -39.34 29.60 -8.87
N ALA A 501 -38.50 28.68 -9.37
CA ALA A 501 -37.07 28.90 -9.62
C ALA A 501 -36.77 29.74 -10.88
N GLY A 502 -37.78 30.17 -11.65
CA GLY A 502 -37.57 31.07 -12.79
C GLY A 502 -37.08 30.38 -14.08
N CYS A 503 -37.48 29.13 -14.33
CA CYS A 503 -37.01 28.36 -15.50
C CYS A 503 -37.50 28.85 -16.88
N ILE A 504 -38.64 29.56 -16.95
CA ILE A 504 -39.30 29.87 -18.24
C ILE A 504 -38.36 30.73 -19.13
N PRO A 505 -37.79 31.85 -18.65
CA PRO A 505 -36.79 32.59 -19.42
C PRO A 505 -35.58 31.75 -19.83
N ALA A 506 -35.09 30.86 -18.95
CA ALA A 506 -33.97 29.99 -19.24
C ALA A 506 -34.28 29.06 -20.43
N PHE A 507 -35.41 28.36 -20.42
CA PHE A 507 -35.82 27.49 -21.52
C PHE A 507 -36.04 28.23 -22.84
N VAL A 508 -36.64 29.42 -22.79
CA VAL A 508 -36.80 30.27 -23.99
C VAL A 508 -35.44 30.70 -24.55
N SER A 509 -34.49 31.08 -23.68
CA SER A 509 -33.16 31.47 -24.11
C SER A 509 -32.42 30.33 -24.84
N LEU A 510 -32.53 29.10 -24.35
CA LEU A 510 -31.89 27.92 -24.93
C LEU A 510 -32.50 27.55 -26.29
N LEU A 511 -33.79 27.84 -26.52
CA LEU A 511 -34.46 27.61 -27.81
C LEU A 511 -33.96 28.53 -28.93
N VAL A 512 -33.46 29.70 -28.57
CA VAL A 512 -33.09 30.76 -29.52
C VAL A 512 -31.58 30.78 -29.75
N GLN A 513 -30.84 30.01 -28.96
CA GLN A 513 -29.40 29.84 -29.13
C GLN A 513 -29.07 29.06 -30.41
N PRO A 514 -28.22 29.63 -31.29
CA PRO A 514 -27.90 29.04 -32.58
C PRO A 514 -26.96 27.82 -32.48
N ASP A 515 -26.14 27.77 -31.44
CA ASP A 515 -25.15 26.73 -31.14
C ASP A 515 -25.74 25.54 -30.36
N MET A 516 -27.00 25.65 -29.93
CA MET A 516 -27.70 24.59 -29.22
C MET A 516 -28.01 23.42 -30.18
N PRO A 517 -27.64 22.17 -29.85
CA PRO A 517 -27.98 21.02 -30.67
C PRO A 517 -29.49 20.80 -30.70
N ILE A 518 -29.97 20.12 -31.73
CA ILE A 518 -31.41 19.90 -31.94
C ILE A 518 -32.09 19.20 -30.75
N ASP A 519 -31.39 18.28 -30.09
CA ASP A 519 -31.92 17.61 -28.91
C ASP A 519 -32.14 18.58 -27.74
N GLY A 520 -31.26 19.59 -27.60
CA GLY A 520 -31.44 20.68 -26.65
C GLY A 520 -32.71 21.50 -26.95
N HIS A 521 -32.94 21.88 -28.21
CA HIS A 521 -34.19 22.54 -28.62
C HIS A 521 -35.42 21.68 -28.33
N ARG A 522 -35.37 20.39 -28.67
CA ARG A 522 -36.46 19.43 -28.41
C ARG A 522 -36.76 19.28 -26.92
N HIS A 523 -35.74 19.24 -26.06
CA HIS A 523 -35.92 19.18 -24.62
C HIS A 523 -36.49 20.48 -24.06
N ALA A 524 -35.98 21.64 -24.48
CA ALA A 524 -36.44 22.94 -24.00
C ALA A 524 -37.91 23.21 -24.34
N VAL A 525 -38.33 22.96 -25.59
CA VAL A 525 -39.74 23.13 -25.99
C VAL A 525 -40.66 22.12 -25.32
N LYS A 526 -40.20 20.88 -25.11
CA LYS A 526 -40.95 19.86 -24.37
C LYS A 526 -41.14 20.26 -22.91
N ALA A 527 -40.13 20.84 -22.26
CA ALA A 527 -40.23 21.36 -20.90
C ALA A 527 -41.25 22.51 -20.83
N LEU A 528 -41.20 23.48 -21.76
CA LEU A 528 -42.19 24.55 -21.86
C LEU A 528 -43.61 24.02 -22.07
N ALA A 529 -43.78 23.02 -22.94
CA ALA A 529 -45.08 22.38 -23.17
C ALA A 529 -45.62 21.71 -21.90
N LYS A 530 -44.78 20.99 -21.14
CA LYS A 530 -45.19 20.39 -19.86
C LYS A 530 -45.63 21.44 -18.83
N ILE A 531 -44.95 22.59 -18.78
CA ILE A 531 -45.34 23.71 -17.90
C ILE A 531 -46.66 24.32 -18.38
N ALA A 532 -46.78 24.64 -19.67
CA ALA A 532 -47.95 25.28 -20.26
C ALA A 532 -49.21 24.39 -20.19
N LEU A 533 -49.08 23.08 -20.27
CA LEU A 533 -50.20 22.15 -20.17
C LEU A 533 -50.67 21.92 -18.73
N SER A 534 -49.92 22.38 -17.72
CA SER A 534 -50.25 22.14 -16.31
C SER A 534 -51.29 23.10 -15.72
N SER A 535 -51.37 24.35 -16.20
CA SER A 535 -52.42 25.29 -15.80
C SER A 535 -52.54 26.44 -16.80
N ALA A 536 -53.72 27.09 -16.86
CA ALA A 536 -53.93 28.25 -17.73
C ALA A 536 -53.01 29.43 -17.38
N ALA A 537 -52.72 29.65 -16.09
CA ALA A 537 -51.81 30.71 -15.65
C ALA A 537 -50.38 30.49 -16.14
N ARG A 538 -49.88 29.24 -16.03
CA ARG A 538 -48.54 28.88 -16.53
C ARG A 538 -48.48 28.89 -18.05
N ARG A 539 -49.56 28.48 -18.74
CA ARG A 539 -49.68 28.61 -20.19
C ARG A 539 -49.50 30.05 -20.64
N ARG A 540 -50.21 30.99 -20.01
CA ARG A 540 -50.09 32.42 -20.32
C ARG A 540 -48.66 32.92 -20.08
N ALA A 541 -48.04 32.58 -18.94
CA ALA A 541 -46.65 32.94 -18.67
C ALA A 541 -45.65 32.41 -19.72
N VAL A 542 -45.87 31.19 -20.24
CA VAL A 542 -45.05 30.63 -21.34
C VAL A 542 -45.31 31.37 -22.65
N LEU A 543 -46.57 31.63 -23.00
CA LEU A 543 -46.95 32.36 -24.22
C LEU A 543 -46.35 33.78 -24.23
N ASP A 544 -46.49 34.51 -23.13
CA ASP A 544 -45.94 35.86 -22.97
C ASP A 544 -44.41 35.87 -23.15
N ALA A 545 -43.72 34.80 -22.73
CA ALA A 545 -42.28 34.68 -22.85
C ALA A 545 -41.80 34.33 -24.27
N ILE A 546 -42.60 33.63 -25.08
CA ILE A 546 -42.21 33.22 -26.45
C ILE A 546 -42.69 34.17 -27.54
N GLU A 547 -43.74 34.96 -27.28
CA GLU A 547 -44.45 35.79 -28.27
C GLU A 547 -43.53 36.69 -29.10
N TYR A 548 -42.50 37.27 -28.46
CA TYR A 548 -41.58 38.23 -29.10
C TYR A 548 -40.25 37.62 -29.53
N VAL A 549 -40.03 36.34 -29.26
CA VAL A 549 -38.69 35.72 -29.37
C VAL A 549 -38.67 34.63 -30.45
N ILE A 550 -39.78 33.93 -30.69
CA ILE A 550 -39.80 32.75 -31.56
C ILE A 550 -40.76 32.97 -32.73
N VAL A 551 -40.21 33.06 -33.95
CA VAL A 551 -41.00 33.09 -35.18
C VAL A 551 -41.38 31.66 -35.55
N ARG A 552 -42.67 31.32 -35.42
CA ARG A 552 -43.20 29.94 -35.62
C ARG A 552 -42.82 29.32 -36.96
N ASP A 553 -42.78 30.12 -38.02
CA ASP A 553 -42.46 29.67 -39.38
C ASP A 553 -40.97 29.41 -39.61
N ALA A 554 -40.10 29.84 -38.68
CA ALA A 554 -38.66 29.60 -38.76
C ALA A 554 -38.24 28.24 -38.18
N VAL A 555 -39.15 27.54 -37.47
CA VAL A 555 -38.86 26.25 -36.84
C VAL A 555 -39.01 25.11 -37.86
N GLN A 556 -37.88 24.53 -38.29
CA GLN A 556 -37.85 23.47 -39.30
C GLN A 556 -38.03 22.06 -38.71
N ASP A 557 -37.70 21.83 -37.44
CA ASP A 557 -37.82 20.52 -36.80
C ASP A 557 -39.27 20.20 -36.43
N THR A 558 -39.74 19.02 -36.86
CA THR A 558 -41.13 18.59 -36.71
C THR A 558 -41.52 18.31 -35.25
N VAL A 559 -40.58 17.83 -34.42
CA VAL A 559 -40.81 17.57 -33.00
C VAL A 559 -40.95 18.89 -32.25
N VAL A 560 -40.06 19.85 -32.55
CA VAL A 560 -40.11 21.18 -31.94
C VAL A 560 -41.42 21.88 -32.30
N ARG A 561 -41.81 21.84 -33.59
CA ARG A 561 -43.08 22.41 -34.06
C ARG A 561 -44.30 21.77 -33.38
N PHE A 562 -44.31 20.45 -33.23
CA PHE A 562 -45.39 19.73 -32.54
C PHE A 562 -45.60 20.24 -31.10
N TYR A 563 -44.52 20.39 -30.32
CA TYR A 563 -44.64 20.88 -28.95
C TYR A 563 -45.04 22.37 -28.88
N PHE A 564 -44.63 23.19 -29.83
CA PHE A 564 -45.14 24.57 -29.95
C PHE A 564 -46.64 24.60 -30.23
N ASP A 565 -47.10 23.76 -31.14
CA ASP A 565 -48.53 23.66 -31.48
C ASP A 565 -49.36 23.24 -30.26
N LEU A 566 -48.83 22.36 -29.38
CA LEU A 566 -49.48 21.99 -28.11
C LEU A 566 -49.60 23.17 -27.12
N ILE A 567 -48.62 24.08 -27.09
CA ILE A 567 -48.65 25.26 -26.23
C ILE A 567 -49.73 26.24 -26.71
N VAL A 568 -49.80 26.46 -28.03
CA VAL A 568 -50.68 27.45 -28.67
C VAL A 568 -52.12 26.94 -28.78
N ALA A 569 -52.35 25.71 -29.23
CA ALA A 569 -53.70 25.17 -29.48
C ALA A 569 -54.61 25.14 -28.24
N GLY A 570 -54.03 25.21 -27.04
CA GLY A 570 -54.79 25.33 -25.81
C GLY A 570 -55.39 26.73 -25.54
N SER A 571 -55.14 27.75 -26.36
CA SER A 571 -55.70 29.09 -26.17
C SER A 571 -57.17 29.24 -26.58
N ASP A 572 -57.70 28.31 -27.38
CA ASP A 572 -59.03 28.45 -28.00
C ASP A 572 -60.21 27.91 -27.16
N ASP A 573 -59.97 27.20 -26.05
CA ASP A 573 -61.06 26.68 -25.18
C ASP A 573 -61.61 27.75 -24.19
N GLY A 574 -61.44 29.03 -24.51
CA GLY A 574 -61.79 30.15 -23.64
C GLY A 574 -63.19 30.74 -23.79
N ASP A 575 -64.03 30.22 -24.70
CA ASP A 575 -65.30 30.88 -25.04
C ASP A 575 -66.46 29.94 -25.42
N ASP A 576 -66.46 28.66 -24.99
CA ASP A 576 -67.64 27.80 -25.21
C ASP A 576 -68.25 27.23 -23.92
N ASP A 577 -69.57 27.28 -23.93
CA ASP A 577 -70.49 27.12 -22.83
C ASP A 577 -70.42 25.72 -22.19
N GLY A 578 -70.84 25.63 -20.93
CA GLY A 578 -70.68 24.46 -20.11
C GLY A 578 -71.27 23.19 -20.73
N THR A 579 -70.43 22.17 -20.95
CA THR A 579 -70.71 20.78 -20.55
C THR A 579 -69.53 19.87 -20.86
N ARG A 580 -69.19 19.04 -19.86
CA ARG A 580 -68.35 17.82 -19.89
C ARG A 580 -66.85 17.96 -19.58
N ARG A 581 -66.52 17.49 -18.38
CA ARG A 581 -65.36 16.64 -18.09
C ARG A 581 -65.78 15.55 -17.09
N PRO A 582 -65.03 14.45 -16.90
CA PRO A 582 -63.88 13.95 -17.68
C PRO A 582 -63.90 12.42 -17.92
N ALA A 583 -63.04 11.92 -18.81
CA ALA A 583 -62.39 10.60 -18.62
C ALA A 583 -61.09 10.48 -19.46
N SER A 584 -59.97 10.38 -18.73
CA SER A 584 -58.78 9.54 -18.93
C SER A 584 -58.21 9.22 -20.32
N ALA A 585 -56.87 9.25 -20.37
CA ALA A 585 -55.94 8.51 -21.24
C ALA A 585 -55.24 9.36 -22.32
N VAL A 586 -54.04 9.84 -21.98
CA VAL A 586 -52.97 10.03 -22.95
C VAL A 586 -51.83 9.14 -22.50
N SER A 587 -51.72 8.00 -23.17
CA SER A 587 -50.68 6.99 -23.00
C SER A 587 -49.42 7.42 -23.76
N ASP A 588 -48.26 7.19 -23.14
CA ASP A 588 -46.93 7.33 -23.75
C ASP A 588 -46.79 6.51 -25.05
N PRO A 589 -46.28 7.07 -26.18
CA PRO A 589 -46.08 6.31 -27.42
C PRO A 589 -44.77 5.49 -27.46
N THR A 590 -43.93 5.52 -26.43
CA THR A 590 -42.56 4.95 -26.49
C THR A 590 -42.42 3.52 -25.94
N ARG A 591 -43.49 2.85 -25.53
CA ARG A 591 -43.40 1.51 -24.89
C ARG A 591 -43.79 0.32 -25.77
N ALA A 592 -43.77 0.48 -27.09
CA ALA A 592 -44.21 -0.55 -28.03
C ALA A 592 -43.10 -1.10 -28.94
N VAL A 593 -41.89 -1.37 -28.44
CA VAL A 593 -40.90 -2.20 -29.15
C VAL A 593 -40.05 -2.99 -28.15
N THR A 594 -40.60 -4.03 -27.52
CA THR A 594 -39.86 -5.23 -27.07
C THR A 594 -40.86 -6.27 -26.57
N SER A 595 -41.46 -7.01 -27.50
CA SER A 595 -42.06 -8.32 -27.22
C SER A 595 -42.18 -9.11 -28.52
N ARG A 596 -41.04 -9.62 -29.02
CA ARG A 596 -40.96 -10.77 -29.93
C ARG A 596 -39.55 -11.38 -29.88
N GLN A 597 -39.29 -12.18 -28.84
CA GLN A 597 -38.84 -13.57 -28.89
C GLN A 597 -38.48 -14.04 -27.48
#